data_AF-A0A8J2MU20-F1
#
_entry.id   AF-A0A8J2MU20-F1
#
_cell.length_a   1.000
_cell.length_b   1.000
_cell.length_c   1.000
_cell.angle_alpha   90.00
_cell.angle_beta   90.00
_cell.angle_gamma   90.00
#
_symmetry.space_group_name_H-M   'P 1'
#
loop_
_entity.id
_entity.type
_entity.pdbx_description
1 polymer ?
#
loop_
_entity_poly.entity_id
_entity_poly.type
_entity_poly.pdbx_seq_one_letter_code
_entity_poly.pdbx_strand_id
1 'polypeptide(L)'
;LLLLIVGLMSDHDEYSISQPPLDYNGSKRTGCPKSAFDSQPAGRYDSSITLRQLRSEMVRMTSVQDKPLDGYIVTSNDDHQSESVSPHDMRREFLTGFYGSAGEALVTLNKAVLWADGRYHLQADQQLDCNWILMKYGHKGVSIVVVIMNTKHSFYSSLIHLDSTIKLMQPKYIRIIIVI
;
A
#
# COMPACT_ATOMS: atom_id res chain seq x y z
N LEU A 1 53.33 2.02 29.16
CA LEU A 1 52.73 3.32 29.52
C LEU A 1 51.22 3.16 29.38
N LEU A 2 50.53 2.98 30.52
CA LEU A 2 49.07 2.99 30.64
C LEU A 2 48.55 4.40 30.36
N LEU A 3 47.34 4.51 29.78
CA LEU A 3 46.29 5.38 30.33
C LEU A 3 44.92 4.91 29.81
N LEU A 4 44.21 4.24 30.72
CA LEU A 4 42.77 4.03 30.71
C LEU A 4 42.06 5.38 30.93
N ILE A 5 40.97 5.62 30.20
CA ILE A 5 39.86 6.42 30.70
C ILE A 5 38.60 5.56 30.58
N VAL A 6 38.17 5.05 31.72
CA VAL A 6 36.83 4.49 31.96
C VAL A 6 35.97 5.65 32.44
N GLY A 7 34.80 5.83 31.84
CA GLY A 7 33.89 6.93 32.18
C GLY A 7 32.43 6.63 31.84
N LEU A 8 31.83 5.76 32.64
CA LEU A 8 30.42 5.70 33.08
C LEU A 8 29.29 5.55 32.05
N MET A 9 28.68 4.36 32.08
CA MET A 9 27.28 4.11 31.75
C MET A 9 26.34 5.00 32.60
N SER A 10 25.35 5.60 31.95
CA SER A 10 24.04 5.88 32.52
C SER A 10 23.01 5.48 31.47
N ASP A 11 22.08 4.63 31.88
CA ASP A 11 21.16 3.88 31.03
C ASP A 11 20.06 4.73 30.39
N HIS A 12 19.44 4.10 29.37
CA HIS A 12 18.12 4.35 28.78
C HIS A 12 17.94 5.61 27.92
N ASP A 13 17.96 5.43 26.59
CA ASP A 13 16.68 5.38 25.86
C ASP A 13 16.83 4.87 24.42
N GLU A 14 15.75 4.21 24.03
CA GLU A 14 15.60 3.21 22.99
C GLU A 14 15.70 3.75 21.56
N TYR A 15 16.25 2.91 20.69
CA TYR A 15 16.32 3.01 19.24
C TYR A 15 15.02 3.53 18.58
N SER A 16 15.00 4.80 18.17
CA SER A 16 13.96 5.32 17.27
C SER A 16 14.54 5.53 15.86
N ILE A 17 14.58 4.46 15.05
CA ILE A 17 14.60 4.65 13.60
C ILE A 17 13.23 5.22 13.22
N SER A 18 13.14 6.55 13.15
CA SER A 18 12.02 7.21 12.48
C SER A 18 12.13 6.88 10.99
N GLN A 19 11.42 5.85 10.54
CA GLN A 19 11.21 5.65 9.11
C GLN A 19 10.65 6.96 8.52
N PRO A 20 11.20 7.50 7.42
CA PRO A 20 10.66 8.71 6.84
C PRO A 20 9.19 8.43 6.49
N PRO A 21 8.25 9.29 6.90
CA PRO A 21 6.84 9.09 6.60
C PRO A 21 6.71 8.93 5.09
N LEU A 22 5.99 7.89 4.68
CA LEU A 22 5.53 7.76 3.31
C LEU A 22 4.56 8.92 3.07
N ASP A 23 5.09 10.09 2.71
CA ASP A 23 4.30 11.26 2.38
C ASP A 23 3.73 11.05 0.99
N TYR A 24 2.57 10.40 0.96
CA TYR A 24 1.88 10.11 -0.28
C TYR A 24 1.32 11.37 -0.94
N ASN A 25 1.43 12.59 -0.38
CA ASN A 25 0.77 13.79 -0.94
C ASN A 25 -0.71 13.52 -1.32
N GLY A 26 -1.37 12.72 -0.49
CA GLY A 26 -2.74 12.27 -0.71
C GLY A 26 -3.73 13.42 -0.56
N SER A 27 -4.82 13.33 -1.31
CA SER A 27 -5.90 14.30 -1.21
C SER A 27 -6.59 14.22 0.16
N LYS A 28 -6.92 15.38 0.73
CA LYS A 28 -7.74 15.46 1.94
C LYS A 28 -9.11 14.83 1.68
N ARG A 29 -9.47 13.87 2.51
CA ARG A 29 -10.72 13.11 2.43
C ARG A 29 -11.84 13.79 3.21
N THR A 30 -13.01 13.93 2.61
CA THR A 30 -14.16 14.55 3.30
C THR A 30 -14.69 13.62 4.39
N GLY A 31 -15.00 14.16 5.57
CA GLY A 31 -15.62 13.39 6.67
C GLY A 31 -14.69 12.43 7.41
N CYS A 32 -13.44 12.26 6.99
CA CYS A 32 -12.53 11.40 7.71
C CYS A 32 -12.06 12.03 9.02
N PRO A 33 -12.06 11.27 10.13
CA PRO A 33 -11.69 11.81 11.42
C PRO A 33 -10.20 12.11 11.50
N LYS A 34 -9.84 13.01 12.43
CA LYS A 34 -8.44 13.30 12.75
C LYS A 34 -7.85 12.27 13.70
N SER A 35 -8.69 11.65 14.53
CA SER A 35 -8.33 10.63 15.51
C SER A 35 -8.76 9.25 15.05
N ALA A 36 -7.96 8.24 15.36
CA ALA A 36 -8.30 6.83 15.11
C ALA A 36 -9.45 6.32 16.00
N PHE A 37 -9.81 7.05 17.05
CA PHE A 37 -10.89 6.69 17.98
C PHE A 37 -12.26 7.21 17.54
N ASP A 38 -12.30 8.14 16.59
CA ASP A 38 -13.56 8.69 16.07
C ASP A 38 -14.17 7.73 15.02
N SER A 39 -15.49 7.69 14.95
CA SER A 39 -16.21 6.84 14.01
C SER A 39 -16.02 7.27 12.56
N GLN A 40 -15.88 6.29 11.67
CA GLN A 40 -15.87 6.48 10.22
C GLN A 40 -17.20 7.04 9.70
N PRO A 41 -17.21 7.77 8.56
CA PRO A 41 -18.45 8.20 7.91
C PRO A 41 -19.38 7.02 7.59
N ALA A 42 -20.66 7.16 7.95
CA ALA A 42 -21.67 6.14 7.66
C ALA A 42 -21.85 5.94 6.14
N GLY A 43 -22.11 4.70 5.73
CA GLY A 43 -22.39 4.34 4.33
C GLY A 43 -21.16 4.08 3.46
N ARG A 44 -19.95 4.16 4.01
CA ARG A 44 -18.70 3.75 3.32
C ARG A 44 -18.38 2.28 3.55
N TYR A 45 -17.66 1.68 2.60
CA TYR A 45 -17.23 0.29 2.70
C TYR A 45 -16.15 0.13 3.77
N ASP A 46 -16.40 -0.63 4.83
CA ASP A 46 -15.39 -0.91 5.87
C ASP A 46 -14.39 -1.96 5.41
N SER A 47 -13.18 -1.50 5.06
CA SER A 47 -12.07 -2.34 4.61
C SER A 47 -11.16 -2.80 5.75
N SER A 48 -11.48 -2.49 7.01
CA SER A 48 -10.58 -2.72 8.16
C SER A 48 -10.22 -4.19 8.35
N ILE A 49 -11.19 -5.10 8.20
CA ILE A 49 -10.97 -6.55 8.33
C ILE A 49 -10.19 -7.07 7.12
N THR A 50 -10.58 -6.68 5.91
CA THR A 50 -9.94 -7.11 4.65
C THR A 50 -8.48 -6.69 4.59
N LEU A 51 -8.17 -5.44 4.96
CA LEU A 51 -6.79 -4.94 5.04
C LEU A 51 -5.96 -5.68 6.10
N ARG A 52 -6.56 -6.02 7.25
CA ARG A 52 -5.88 -6.80 8.29
C ARG A 52 -5.56 -8.21 7.79
N GLN A 53 -6.51 -8.87 7.14
CA GLN A 53 -6.33 -10.21 6.57
C GLN A 53 -5.24 -10.21 5.49
N LEU A 54 -5.28 -9.24 4.56
CA LEU A 54 -4.27 -9.08 3.52
C LEU A 54 -2.87 -8.89 4.12
N ARG A 55 -2.72 -8.01 5.12
CA ARG A 55 -1.43 -7.78 5.78
C ARG A 55 -0.91 -9.02 6.52
N SER A 56 -1.78 -9.77 7.20
CA SER A 56 -1.41 -11.05 7.80
C SER A 56 -0.90 -12.04 6.75
N GLU A 57 -1.54 -12.09 5.58
CA GLU A 57 -1.10 -12.94 4.48
C GLU A 57 0.24 -12.48 3.88
N MET A 58 0.46 -11.16 3.75
CA MET A 58 1.75 -10.60 3.31
C MET A 58 2.89 -11.02 4.25
N VAL A 59 2.66 -11.00 5.55
CA VAL A 59 3.62 -11.47 6.57
C VAL A 59 3.81 -12.98 6.48
N ARG A 60 2.74 -13.75 6.31
CA ARG A 60 2.83 -15.21 6.13
C ARG A 60 3.67 -15.57 4.91
N MET A 61 3.45 -14.93 3.77
CA MET A 61 4.22 -15.15 2.54
C MET A 61 5.71 -14.83 2.72
N THR A 62 6.03 -13.82 3.53
CA THR A 62 7.42 -13.48 3.89
C THR A 62 8.13 -14.65 4.56
N SER A 63 7.45 -15.35 5.47
CA SER A 63 8.02 -16.51 6.18
C SER A 63 8.24 -17.74 5.28
N VAL A 64 7.54 -17.83 4.15
CA VAL A 64 7.65 -18.97 3.22
C VAL A 64 8.68 -18.72 2.13
N GLN A 65 8.88 -17.45 1.73
CA GLN A 65 9.75 -17.08 0.60
C GLN A 65 11.10 -16.46 1.02
N ASP A 66 11.38 -16.40 2.33
CA ASP A 66 12.57 -15.77 2.93
C ASP A 66 12.80 -14.31 2.48
N LYS A 67 11.73 -13.62 2.07
CA LYS A 67 11.77 -12.24 1.60
C LYS A 67 10.54 -11.45 2.03
N PRO A 68 10.71 -10.27 2.65
CA PRO A 68 9.59 -9.42 3.04
C PRO A 68 8.79 -8.93 1.84
N LEU A 69 7.47 -8.98 1.97
CA LEU A 69 6.51 -8.35 1.08
C LEU A 69 6.13 -6.98 1.66
N ASP A 70 6.75 -5.91 1.14
CA ASP A 70 6.53 -4.55 1.63
C ASP A 70 5.26 -3.90 1.05
N GLY A 71 4.77 -4.43 -0.07
CA GLY A 71 3.63 -3.88 -0.79
C GLY A 71 2.92 -4.89 -1.68
N TYR A 72 1.61 -4.74 -1.79
CA TYR A 72 0.72 -5.51 -2.66
C TYR A 72 -0.06 -4.55 -3.56
N ILE A 73 0.01 -4.75 -4.88
CA ILE A 73 -0.66 -3.88 -5.86
C ILE A 73 -1.83 -4.60 -6.50
N VAL A 74 -2.96 -3.91 -6.55
CA VAL A 74 -4.19 -4.37 -7.20
C VAL A 74 -4.58 -3.37 -8.28
N THR A 75 -4.59 -3.84 -9.53
CA THR A 75 -4.99 -3.04 -10.70
C THR A 75 -6.48 -3.25 -10.99
N SER A 76 -6.99 -2.58 -12.03
CA SER A 76 -8.39 -2.72 -12.45
C SER A 76 -8.63 -3.90 -13.39
N ASN A 77 -7.58 -4.49 -13.94
CA ASN A 77 -7.64 -5.43 -15.05
C ASN A 77 -7.68 -6.87 -14.53
N ASP A 78 -8.32 -7.75 -15.30
CA ASP A 78 -8.12 -9.19 -15.16
C ASP A 78 -6.86 -9.65 -15.91
N ASP A 79 -6.53 -10.93 -15.78
CA ASP A 79 -5.40 -11.60 -16.42
C ASP A 79 -5.49 -11.62 -17.97
N HIS A 80 -6.54 -11.04 -18.57
CA HIS A 80 -6.78 -10.96 -20.01
C HIS A 80 -6.88 -9.53 -20.53
N GLN A 81 -6.67 -8.52 -19.66
CA GLN A 81 -6.88 -7.11 -19.98
C GLN A 81 -8.24 -6.85 -20.64
N SER A 82 -9.27 -7.57 -20.18
CA SER A 82 -10.63 -7.40 -20.67
C SER A 82 -11.10 -5.96 -20.46
N GLU A 83 -11.85 -5.44 -21.42
CA GLU A 83 -12.48 -4.12 -21.30
C GLU A 83 -13.48 -4.07 -20.13
N SER A 84 -14.14 -5.20 -19.85
CA SER A 84 -15.03 -5.39 -18.72
C SER A 84 -14.61 -6.61 -17.92
N VAL A 85 -14.32 -6.39 -16.65
CA VAL A 85 -13.83 -7.41 -15.73
C VAL A 85 -15.00 -8.14 -15.09
N SER A 86 -14.88 -9.47 -14.95
CA SER A 86 -15.91 -10.29 -14.31
C SER A 86 -16.06 -9.92 -12.82
N PRO A 87 -17.24 -10.07 -12.18
CA PRO A 87 -17.38 -9.80 -10.74
C PRO A 87 -16.39 -10.58 -9.86
N HIS A 88 -15.96 -11.76 -10.31
CA HIS A 88 -14.94 -12.56 -9.62
C HIS A 88 -13.55 -11.89 -9.62
N ASP A 89 -13.23 -11.15 -10.67
CA ASP A 89 -11.94 -10.51 -10.87
C ASP A 89 -11.93 -9.02 -10.48
N MET A 90 -13.03 -8.50 -9.91
CA MET A 90 -13.13 -7.15 -9.34
C MET A 90 -12.40 -7.02 -7.99
N ARG A 91 -11.15 -7.48 -7.93
CA ARG A 91 -10.33 -7.61 -6.71
C ARG A 91 -10.10 -6.27 -6.03
N ARG A 92 -9.90 -5.20 -6.80
CA ARG A 92 -9.75 -3.84 -6.27
C ARG A 92 -11.03 -3.36 -5.61
N GLU A 93 -12.18 -3.60 -6.23
CA GLU A 93 -13.48 -3.25 -5.64
C GLU A 93 -13.72 -4.04 -4.36
N PHE A 94 -13.45 -5.35 -4.37
CA PHE A 94 -13.53 -6.18 -3.16
C PHE A 94 -12.65 -5.64 -2.02
N LEU A 95 -11.43 -5.20 -2.32
CA LEU A 95 -10.48 -4.72 -1.32
C LEU A 95 -10.82 -3.32 -0.79
N THR A 96 -11.33 -2.43 -1.65
CA THR A 96 -11.42 -0.99 -1.39
C THR A 96 -12.86 -0.47 -1.23
N GLY A 97 -13.84 -1.20 -1.77
CA GLY A 97 -15.21 -0.74 -2.00
C GLY A 97 -15.37 0.23 -3.18
N PHE A 98 -14.30 0.52 -3.93
CA PHE A 98 -14.32 1.45 -5.06
C PHE A 98 -14.54 0.74 -6.40
N TYR A 99 -15.70 1.00 -7.00
CA TYR A 99 -16.18 0.38 -8.25
C TYR A 99 -15.96 1.23 -9.51
N GLY A 100 -15.20 2.33 -9.45
CA GLY A 100 -14.90 3.11 -10.66
C GLY A 100 -14.00 2.31 -11.61
N SER A 101 -14.20 2.35 -12.93
CA SER A 101 -13.54 1.39 -13.82
C SER A 101 -12.01 1.51 -13.93
N ALA A 102 -11.40 2.62 -13.48
CA ALA A 102 -9.97 2.86 -13.58
C ALA A 102 -9.36 3.33 -12.26
N GLY A 103 -8.26 2.69 -11.85
CA GLY A 103 -7.49 3.02 -10.66
C GLY A 103 -6.62 1.87 -10.17
N GLU A 104 -5.65 2.19 -9.31
CA GLU A 104 -4.67 1.26 -8.77
C GLU A 104 -4.64 1.36 -7.25
N ALA A 105 -4.62 0.23 -6.55
CA ALA A 105 -4.48 0.17 -5.11
C ALA A 105 -3.09 -0.36 -4.73
N LEU A 106 -2.45 0.26 -3.74
CA LEU A 106 -1.24 -0.22 -3.08
C LEU A 106 -1.54 -0.42 -1.60
N VAL A 107 -1.34 -1.63 -1.09
CA VAL A 107 -1.39 -1.93 0.33
C VAL A 107 0.01 -2.25 0.82
N THR A 108 0.47 -1.51 1.81
CA THR A 108 1.69 -1.83 2.58
C THR A 108 1.28 -2.37 3.95
N LEU A 109 2.26 -2.78 4.76
CA LEU A 109 2.03 -3.21 6.14
C LEU A 109 1.35 -2.15 7.02
N ASN A 110 1.48 -0.86 6.67
CA ASN A 110 1.02 0.26 7.49
C ASN A 110 0.08 1.25 6.77
N LYS A 111 -0.01 1.20 5.44
CA LYS A 111 -0.77 2.17 4.63
C LYS A 111 -1.56 1.44 3.55
N ALA A 112 -2.63 2.09 3.10
CA ALA A 112 -3.42 1.68 1.96
C ALA A 112 -3.65 2.93 1.12
N VAL A 113 -3.34 2.85 -0.17
CA VAL A 113 -3.32 4.00 -1.08
C VAL A 113 -4.06 3.61 -2.35
N LEU A 114 -4.99 4.45 -2.81
CA LEU A 114 -5.70 4.27 -4.07
C LEU A 114 -5.41 5.45 -4.98
N TRP A 115 -4.94 5.20 -6.19
CA TRP A 115 -4.95 6.15 -7.28
C TRP A 115 -6.23 6.01 -8.08
N ALA A 116 -6.98 7.11 -8.16
CA ALA A 116 -8.17 7.20 -8.99
C ALA A 116 -7.91 8.14 -10.17
N ASP A 117 -8.45 7.78 -11.33
CA ASP A 117 -8.48 8.66 -12.50
C ASP A 117 -9.36 9.90 -12.27
N GLY A 118 -9.13 10.96 -13.05
CA GLY A 118 -9.79 12.27 -12.93
C GLY A 118 -11.31 12.21 -12.83
N ARG A 119 -11.92 11.29 -13.58
CA ARG A 119 -13.38 11.05 -13.61
C ARG A 119 -13.94 10.55 -12.29
N TYR A 120 -13.11 9.88 -11.49
CA TYR A 120 -13.55 9.13 -10.31
C TYR A 120 -13.12 9.79 -8.99
N HIS A 121 -12.50 10.96 -9.00
CA HIS A 121 -12.01 11.62 -7.77
C HIS A 121 -13.09 11.81 -6.70
N LEU A 122 -14.28 12.28 -7.09
CA LEU A 122 -15.40 12.49 -6.15
C LEU A 122 -15.99 11.15 -5.68
N GLN A 123 -16.17 10.22 -6.61
CA GLN A 123 -16.67 8.88 -6.33
C GLN A 123 -15.77 8.16 -5.32
N ALA A 124 -14.45 8.18 -5.57
CA ALA A 124 -13.48 7.59 -4.67
C ALA A 124 -13.51 8.24 -3.29
N ASP A 125 -13.69 9.57 -3.18
CA ASP A 125 -13.83 10.29 -1.90
C ASP A 125 -15.05 9.84 -1.08
N GLN A 126 -16.13 9.48 -1.75
CA GLN A 126 -17.37 9.06 -1.12
C GLN A 126 -17.38 7.57 -0.74
N GLN A 127 -16.68 6.72 -1.50
CA GLN A 127 -16.74 5.26 -1.35
C GLN A 127 -15.71 4.70 -0.38
N LEU A 128 -14.45 5.15 -0.48
CA LEU A 128 -13.40 4.61 0.39
C LEU A 128 -13.60 5.05 1.84
N ASP A 129 -13.43 4.10 2.75
CA ASP A 129 -13.24 4.40 4.16
C ASP A 129 -11.96 5.23 4.41
N CYS A 130 -11.76 5.60 5.66
CA CYS A 130 -10.63 6.44 6.09
C CYS A 130 -9.33 5.67 6.32
N ASN A 131 -9.30 4.36 6.03
CA ASN A 131 -8.06 3.59 5.98
C ASN A 131 -7.28 3.88 4.69
N TRP A 132 -7.93 4.41 3.65
CA TRP A 132 -7.34 4.68 2.34
C TRP A 132 -6.88 6.13 2.16
N ILE A 133 -5.67 6.28 1.65
CA ILE A 133 -5.14 7.53 1.12
C ILE A 133 -5.55 7.62 -0.35
N LEU A 134 -6.29 8.68 -0.72
CA LEU A 134 -6.68 8.89 -2.11
C LEU A 134 -5.68 9.76 -2.85
N MET A 135 -5.13 9.20 -3.91
CA MET A 135 -4.27 9.84 -4.87
C MET A 135 -5.10 10.22 -6.11
N LYS A 136 -5.06 11.49 -6.48
CA LYS A 136 -5.83 12.04 -7.60
C LYS A 136 -4.94 12.12 -8.83
N TYR A 137 -5.12 11.23 -9.81
CA TYR A 137 -4.30 11.26 -11.02
C TYR A 137 -4.38 12.62 -11.73
N GLY A 138 -3.24 13.06 -12.28
CA GLY A 138 -3.13 14.35 -12.95
C GLY A 138 -3.05 15.57 -12.03
N HIS A 139 -3.15 15.42 -10.71
CA HIS A 139 -2.90 16.52 -9.77
C HIS A 139 -1.40 16.76 -9.54
N LYS A 140 -1.01 18.02 -9.36
CA LYS A 140 0.38 18.42 -9.14
C LYS A 140 0.95 17.72 -7.89
N GLY A 141 2.10 17.06 -8.06
CA GLY A 141 2.81 16.37 -6.97
C GLY A 141 2.27 14.99 -6.64
N VAL A 142 1.32 14.45 -7.41
CA VAL A 142 0.88 13.05 -7.31
C VAL A 142 1.72 12.21 -8.28
N SER A 143 2.60 11.38 -7.74
CA SER A 143 3.37 10.41 -8.52
C SER A 143 2.54 9.18 -8.86
N ILE A 144 2.78 8.56 -10.02
CA ILE A 144 2.21 7.25 -10.36
C ILE A 144 2.77 6.16 -9.45
N VAL A 145 2.04 5.05 -9.27
CA VAL A 145 2.41 3.97 -8.33
C VAL A 145 3.85 3.48 -8.56
N VAL A 146 4.22 3.24 -9.82
CA VAL A 146 5.54 2.76 -10.24
C VAL A 146 6.67 3.71 -9.82
N VAL A 147 6.43 5.03 -9.89
CA VAL A 147 7.43 6.03 -9.48
C VAL A 147 7.61 6.02 -7.96
N ILE A 148 6.54 5.85 -7.18
CA ILE A 148 6.68 5.74 -5.71
C ILE A 148 7.50 4.50 -5.34
N MET A 149 7.24 3.38 -6.00
CA MET A 149 7.98 2.14 -5.73
C MET A 149 9.47 2.28 -6.05
N ASN A 150 9.78 2.85 -7.22
CA ASN A 150 11.16 3.04 -7.67
C ASN A 150 11.92 4.14 -6.93
N THR A 151 11.26 5.04 -6.22
CA THR A 151 11.96 6.14 -5.53
C THR A 151 12.22 5.86 -4.05
N LYS A 152 11.69 4.77 -3.51
CA LYS A 152 11.72 4.49 -2.07
C LYS A 152 12.58 3.27 -1.77
N HIS A 153 13.72 3.52 -1.11
CA HIS A 153 14.76 2.53 -0.76
C HIS A 153 14.23 1.24 -0.11
N SER A 154 13.12 1.31 0.64
CA SER A 154 12.50 0.12 1.27
C SER A 154 12.07 -0.94 0.25
N PHE A 155 11.57 -0.53 -0.93
CA PHE A 155 11.06 -1.47 -1.94
C PHE A 155 12.17 -2.06 -2.82
N TYR A 156 13.40 -1.54 -2.76
CA TYR A 156 14.50 -2.04 -3.58
C TYR A 156 15.01 -3.41 -3.13
N SER A 157 14.87 -3.79 -1.86
CA SER A 157 15.32 -5.10 -1.37
C SER A 157 14.21 -6.15 -1.29
N SER A 158 12.96 -5.74 -1.49
CA SER A 158 11.77 -6.50 -1.09
C SER A 158 10.96 -6.96 -2.30
N LEU A 159 10.18 -8.03 -2.14
CA LEU A 159 9.27 -8.46 -3.20
C LEU A 159 8.05 -7.54 -3.22
N ILE A 160 7.57 -7.19 -4.41
CA ILE A 160 6.25 -6.58 -4.61
C ILE A 160 5.47 -7.53 -5.53
N HIS A 161 4.30 -7.95 -5.08
CA HIS A 161 3.40 -8.75 -5.90
C HIS A 161 2.48 -7.80 -6.67
N LEU A 162 2.52 -7.94 -8.00
CA LEU A 162 1.50 -7.46 -8.91
C LEU A 162 0.58 -8.63 -9.21
N ASP A 163 -0.70 -8.33 -9.28
CA ASP A 163 -1.73 -9.33 -9.38
C ASP A 163 -1.73 -10.01 -10.76
N SER A 164 -1.13 -11.20 -10.80
CA SER A 164 -1.46 -12.28 -11.72
C SER A 164 -1.34 -13.55 -10.91
N THR A 165 -2.45 -14.26 -10.73
CA THR A 165 -2.63 -15.49 -9.97
C THR A 165 -1.32 -16.27 -9.71
N ILE A 166 -0.91 -16.37 -8.43
CA ILE A 166 0.33 -16.96 -7.90
C ILE A 166 1.01 -17.99 -8.83
N LYS A 167 2.19 -17.66 -9.37
CA LYS A 167 3.14 -18.64 -9.89
C LYS A 167 4.60 -18.29 -9.58
N LEU A 168 5.33 -19.34 -9.21
CA LEU A 168 6.56 -19.40 -8.42
C LEU A 168 7.83 -18.80 -9.05
N MET A 169 8.65 -18.22 -8.15
CA MET A 169 10.10 -18.42 -7.95
C MET A 169 11.03 -18.49 -9.18
N GLN A 170 11.95 -17.52 -9.31
CA GLN A 170 13.34 -17.71 -9.78
C GLN A 170 14.26 -16.51 -9.39
N PRO A 171 15.59 -16.69 -9.28
CA PRO A 171 16.47 -15.91 -8.41
C PRO A 171 17.16 -14.70 -9.07
N LYS A 172 17.69 -13.85 -8.16
CA LYS A 172 18.71 -12.79 -8.31
C LYS A 172 18.35 -11.61 -9.21
N TYR A 173 18.43 -10.43 -8.59
CA TYR A 173 18.13 -9.08 -9.07
C TYR A 173 16.65 -8.71 -9.04
N ILE A 174 16.40 -7.47 -8.61
CA ILE A 174 15.11 -6.83 -8.35
C ILE A 174 14.25 -6.95 -9.62
N ARG A 175 13.18 -7.74 -9.56
CA ARG A 175 12.23 -7.91 -10.66
C ARG A 175 10.93 -7.23 -10.26
N ILE A 176 10.67 -6.08 -10.87
CA ILE A 176 9.30 -5.55 -10.98
C ILE A 176 8.60 -6.48 -11.97
N ILE A 177 7.77 -7.38 -11.45
CA ILE A 177 7.02 -8.34 -12.27
C ILE A 177 5.69 -7.68 -12.62
N ILE A 178 5.63 -6.93 -13.74
CA ILE A 178 4.37 -6.59 -14.38
C ILE A 178 3.98 -7.81 -15.20
N VAL A 179 2.93 -8.51 -14.79
CA VAL A 179 2.27 -9.50 -15.66
C VAL A 179 0.94 -8.90 -16.04
N ILE A 180 0.77 -8.82 -17.35
CA ILE A 180 -0.34 -8.27 -18.11
C ILE A 180 -1.28 -9.39 -18.50
#